data_AF-A0A139HDI3-F1
#
_entry.id   AF-A0A139HDI3-F1
#
_cell.length_a   1.000
_cell.length_b   1.000
_cell.length_c   1.000
_cell.angle_alpha   90.00
_cell.angle_beta   90.00
_cell.angle_gamma   90.00
#
_symmetry.space_group_name_H-M   'P 1'
#
loop_
_entity.id
_entity.type
_entity.pdbx_description
1 polymer ?
#
loop_
_entity_poly.entity_id
_entity_poly.type
_entity_poly.pdbx_seq_one_letter_code
_entity_poly.pdbx_strand_id
1 'polypeptide(L)'
;MERTSQHRLPAEASTRVIPLPKDHPTVVGAMIDFFYLSDYDDEMGIRDAQPCSPIMFNVLVFTIADKYDVQPLVDLATEKFCQRAESEWRTTAFANAVRELWENAPEGDRKMQNKVLEVSSAHANGLLKEDYGQAFRKLVAEITLFGTQFQLATLNRTRNFLTAHSTYRCKSCNRQFSALKGQGRVCPYCTLDNTYNKLVEMDEIILL
;
A
#
# COMPACT_ATOMS: atom_id res chain seq x y z
N MET A 1 43.28 -47.90 9.21
CA MET A 1 42.28 -47.55 10.23
C MET A 1 41.53 -46.32 9.74
N GLU A 2 40.53 -46.52 8.89
CA GLU A 2 39.67 -45.44 8.40
C GLU A 2 38.67 -45.09 9.50
N ARG A 3 38.69 -43.83 9.95
CA ARG A 3 37.62 -43.27 10.77
C ARG A 3 36.47 -42.92 9.84
N THR A 4 35.45 -43.76 9.79
CA THR A 4 34.15 -43.40 9.23
C THR A 4 33.52 -42.36 10.16
N SER A 5 33.67 -41.09 9.80
CA SER A 5 32.94 -39.98 10.39
C SER A 5 31.45 -40.22 10.16
N GLN A 6 30.74 -40.73 11.16
CA GLN A 6 29.27 -40.81 11.15
C GLN A 6 28.70 -39.39 11.08
N HIS A 7 28.39 -38.94 9.88
CA HIS A 7 27.67 -37.69 9.70
C HIS A 7 26.21 -37.93 10.11
N ARG A 8 25.88 -37.62 11.37
CA ARG A 8 24.50 -37.69 11.88
C ARG A 8 23.66 -36.70 11.06
N LEU A 9 22.65 -37.22 10.36
CA LEU A 9 21.70 -36.39 9.65
C LEU A 9 20.96 -35.46 10.64
N PRO A 10 20.57 -34.25 10.21
CA PRO A 10 19.67 -33.41 10.99
C PRO A 10 18.39 -34.18 11.35
N ALA A 11 17.83 -33.89 12.52
CA ALA A 11 16.64 -34.58 13.02
C ALA A 11 15.50 -34.58 11.99
N GLU A 12 15.27 -33.45 11.33
CA GLU A 12 14.27 -33.26 10.26
C GLU A 12 14.43 -34.24 9.10
N ALA A 13 15.66 -34.47 8.64
CA ALA A 13 15.95 -35.41 7.57
C ALA A 13 15.70 -36.87 7.97
N SER A 14 15.86 -37.18 9.27
CA SER A 14 15.63 -38.53 9.81
C SER A 14 14.15 -38.81 10.12
N THR A 15 13.40 -37.80 10.55
CA THR A 15 11.98 -37.94 10.91
C THR A 15 11.05 -37.78 9.72
N ARG A 16 11.51 -37.14 8.63
CA ARG A 16 10.68 -36.72 7.49
C ARG A 16 9.56 -35.76 7.89
N VAL A 17 9.72 -35.08 9.01
CA VAL A 17 8.75 -34.13 9.57
C VAL A 17 9.49 -32.86 9.95
N ILE A 18 9.02 -31.73 9.41
CA ILE A 18 9.53 -30.39 9.74
C ILE A 18 8.43 -29.68 10.54
N PRO A 19 8.56 -29.59 11.88
CA PRO A 19 7.56 -28.90 12.70
C PRO A 19 7.69 -27.38 12.56
N LEU A 20 6.59 -26.69 12.24
CA LEU A 20 6.52 -25.23 12.11
C LEU A 20 5.60 -24.59 13.18
N PRO A 21 5.92 -24.71 14.49
CA PRO A 21 5.00 -24.34 15.57
C PRO A 21 4.83 -22.82 15.75
N LYS A 22 5.69 -22.00 15.14
CA LYS A 22 5.66 -20.54 15.24
C LYS A 22 4.88 -19.89 14.09
N ASP A 23 4.44 -20.68 13.12
CA ASP A 23 3.86 -20.20 11.89
C ASP A 23 2.38 -20.57 11.85
N HIS A 24 1.57 -19.61 11.42
CA HIS A 24 0.13 -19.81 11.40
C HIS A 24 -0.25 -20.79 10.28
N PRO A 25 -1.00 -21.88 10.56
CA PRO A 25 -1.25 -22.95 9.60
C PRO A 25 -1.82 -22.50 8.25
N THR A 26 -2.73 -21.51 8.25
CA THR A 26 -3.32 -20.98 7.02
C THR A 26 -2.32 -20.24 6.14
N VAL A 27 -1.37 -19.53 6.75
CA VAL A 27 -0.35 -18.78 6.00
C VAL A 27 0.67 -19.75 5.42
N VAL A 28 1.07 -20.77 6.20
CA VAL A 28 1.87 -21.90 5.70
C VAL A 28 1.16 -22.64 4.57
N GLY A 29 -0.17 -22.83 4.69
CA GLY A 29 -1.01 -23.39 3.64
C GLY A 29 -0.89 -22.61 2.33
N ALA A 30 -1.01 -21.27 2.37
CA ALA A 30 -0.81 -20.43 1.19
C ALA A 30 0.59 -20.56 0.58
N MET A 31 1.64 -20.70 1.39
CA MET A 31 2.99 -20.96 0.87
C MET A 31 3.09 -22.34 0.21
N ILE A 32 2.43 -23.37 0.76
CA ILE A 32 2.37 -24.69 0.14
C ILE A 32 1.58 -24.62 -1.17
N ASP A 33 0.41 -23.99 -1.18
CA ASP A 33 -0.39 -23.79 -2.39
C ASP A 33 0.44 -23.09 -3.46
N PHE A 34 1.19 -22.05 -3.09
CA PHE A 34 2.10 -21.38 -4.01
C PHE A 34 3.15 -22.35 -4.61
N PHE A 35 3.77 -23.22 -3.81
CA PHE A 35 4.75 -24.16 -4.35
C PHE A 35 4.16 -25.15 -5.36
N TYR A 36 2.89 -25.51 -5.22
CA TYR A 36 2.24 -26.48 -6.11
C TYR A 36 1.50 -25.83 -7.29
N LEU A 37 0.98 -24.62 -7.10
CA LEU A 37 0.06 -23.95 -8.01
C LEU A 37 0.62 -22.65 -8.59
N SER A 38 1.77 -22.19 -8.09
CA SER A 38 2.33 -20.85 -8.36
C SER A 38 1.38 -19.70 -8.00
N ASP A 39 0.39 -19.97 -7.15
CA ASP A 39 -0.60 -19.01 -6.66
C ASP A 39 -1.14 -19.46 -5.29
N TYR A 40 -1.79 -18.55 -4.57
CA TYR A 40 -2.54 -18.84 -3.34
C TYR A 40 -3.83 -18.02 -3.29
N ASP A 41 -4.88 -18.56 -2.69
CA ASP A 41 -6.17 -17.87 -2.60
C ASP A 41 -6.16 -16.84 -1.44
N ASP A 42 -6.26 -15.54 -1.79
CA ASP A 42 -6.33 -14.45 -0.82
C ASP A 42 -7.78 -14.00 -0.53
N GLU A 43 -8.78 -14.65 -1.13
CA GLU A 43 -10.21 -14.53 -0.78
C GLU A 43 -10.59 -15.45 0.39
N MET A 44 -9.78 -16.49 0.66
CA MET A 44 -10.00 -17.50 1.71
C MET A 44 -9.99 -16.96 3.15
N GLY A 45 -9.57 -15.71 3.39
CA GLY A 45 -9.69 -15.03 4.68
C GLY A 45 -11.12 -14.94 5.25
N ILE A 46 -12.12 -15.43 4.50
CA ILE A 46 -13.54 -15.47 4.86
C ILE A 46 -14.03 -16.90 5.17
N ARG A 47 -13.40 -17.97 4.65
CA ARG A 47 -14.03 -19.30 4.54
C ARG A 47 -13.88 -20.20 5.77
N ASP A 48 -12.75 -20.12 6.50
CA ASP A 48 -12.40 -21.10 7.54
C ASP A 48 -12.43 -20.55 8.99
N ALA A 49 -13.21 -19.50 9.25
CA ALA A 49 -13.28 -18.85 10.56
C ALA A 49 -11.92 -18.31 11.08
N GLN A 50 -10.95 -18.08 10.18
CA GLN A 50 -9.77 -17.28 10.48
C GLN A 50 -10.14 -15.78 10.51
N PRO A 51 -9.76 -15.02 11.54
CA PRO A 51 -10.16 -13.61 11.70
C PRO A 51 -9.31 -12.63 10.85
N CYS A 52 -8.75 -13.08 9.73
CA CYS A 52 -7.78 -12.31 8.97
C CYS A 52 -8.40 -11.78 7.68
N SER A 53 -8.54 -10.46 7.56
CA SER A 53 -8.98 -9.80 6.32
C SER A 53 -8.02 -10.09 5.15
N PRO A 54 -8.49 -10.10 3.89
CA PRO A 54 -7.65 -10.33 2.70
C PRO A 54 -6.39 -9.47 2.64
N ILE A 55 -6.49 -8.16 2.89
CA ILE A 55 -5.31 -7.28 2.88
C ILE A 55 -4.27 -7.64 3.96
N MET A 56 -4.71 -7.97 5.18
CA MET A 56 -3.82 -8.44 6.25
C MET A 56 -3.19 -9.79 5.88
N PHE A 57 -3.97 -10.68 5.27
CA PHE A 57 -3.47 -12.00 4.89
C PHE A 57 -2.29 -11.91 3.93
N ASN A 58 -2.36 -11.00 2.95
CA ASN A 58 -1.24 -10.76 2.04
C ASN A 58 0.03 -10.24 2.74
N VAL A 59 -0.10 -9.43 3.80
CA VAL A 59 1.07 -9.02 4.63
C VAL A 59 1.66 -10.22 5.37
N LEU A 60 0.82 -11.09 5.92
CA LEU A 60 1.30 -12.30 6.61
C LEU A 60 1.98 -13.29 5.66
N VAL A 61 1.43 -13.48 4.45
CA VAL A 61 2.04 -14.32 3.41
C VAL A 61 3.39 -13.74 2.99
N PHE A 62 3.49 -12.42 2.80
CA PHE A 62 4.75 -11.74 2.55
C PHE A 62 5.78 -12.02 3.66
N THR A 63 5.40 -11.87 4.93
CA THR A 63 6.30 -12.07 6.07
C THR A 63 6.84 -13.50 6.13
N ILE A 64 6.02 -14.53 5.86
CA ILE A 64 6.53 -15.90 5.83
C ILE A 64 7.37 -16.18 4.59
N ALA A 65 7.02 -15.58 3.45
CA ALA A 65 7.73 -15.78 2.19
C ALA A 65 9.17 -15.27 2.32
N ASP A 66 9.35 -14.10 2.93
CA ASP A 66 10.67 -13.56 3.27
C ASP A 66 11.40 -14.45 4.28
N LYS A 67 10.72 -14.87 5.37
CA LYS A 67 11.30 -15.75 6.40
C LYS A 67 11.86 -17.07 5.82
N TYR A 68 11.20 -17.64 4.82
CA TYR A 68 11.60 -18.89 4.17
C TYR A 68 12.34 -18.69 2.84
N ASP A 69 12.73 -17.45 2.52
CA ASP A 69 13.50 -17.09 1.32
C ASP A 69 12.83 -17.52 0.00
N VAL A 70 11.52 -17.29 -0.10
CA VAL A 70 10.68 -17.60 -1.27
C VAL A 70 10.37 -16.30 -2.04
N GLN A 71 11.39 -15.74 -2.70
CA GLN A 71 11.27 -14.44 -3.38
C GLN A 71 10.10 -14.34 -4.39
N PRO A 72 9.78 -15.36 -5.21
CA PRO A 72 8.61 -15.28 -6.09
C PRO A 72 7.26 -15.14 -5.36
N LEU A 73 7.16 -15.70 -4.14
CA LEU A 73 5.97 -15.55 -3.30
C LEU A 73 5.92 -14.18 -2.64
N VAL A 74 7.08 -13.62 -2.26
CA VAL A 74 7.18 -12.21 -1.83
C VAL A 74 6.60 -11.31 -2.92
N ASP A 75 7.04 -11.46 -4.16
CA ASP A 75 6.60 -10.62 -5.27
C ASP A 75 5.08 -10.71 -5.51
N LEU A 76 4.53 -11.94 -5.46
CA LEU A 76 3.09 -12.20 -5.60
C LEU A 76 2.28 -11.59 -4.45
N ALA A 77 2.74 -11.78 -3.21
CA ALA A 77 2.05 -11.23 -2.04
C ALA A 77 2.05 -9.70 -2.05
N THR A 78 3.15 -9.09 -2.46
CA THR A 78 3.25 -7.64 -2.70
C THR A 78 2.29 -7.16 -3.77
N GLU A 79 2.15 -7.89 -4.88
CA GLU A 79 1.19 -7.55 -5.93
C GLU A 79 -0.26 -7.62 -5.41
N LYS A 80 -0.65 -8.73 -4.78
CA LYS A 80 -2.01 -8.89 -4.24
C LYS A 80 -2.34 -7.86 -3.17
N PHE A 81 -1.40 -7.59 -2.25
CA PHE A 81 -1.54 -6.50 -1.29
C PHE A 81 -1.78 -5.16 -1.98
N CYS A 82 -0.99 -4.83 -3.01
CA CYS A 82 -1.13 -3.56 -3.73
C CYS A 82 -2.51 -3.42 -4.37
N GLN A 83 -3.05 -4.50 -4.96
CA GLN A 83 -4.39 -4.50 -5.54
C GLN A 83 -5.48 -4.30 -4.47
N ARG A 84 -5.34 -4.98 -3.33
CA ARG A 84 -6.27 -4.88 -2.19
C ARG A 84 -6.23 -3.50 -1.54
N ALA A 85 -5.06 -2.87 -1.44
CA ALA A 85 -4.90 -1.53 -0.87
C ALA A 85 -5.76 -0.47 -1.61
N GLU A 86 -5.89 -0.59 -2.93
CA GLU A 86 -6.69 0.35 -3.74
C GLU A 86 -8.20 0.25 -3.46
N SER A 87 -8.70 -0.91 -3.05
CA SER A 87 -10.13 -1.15 -2.82
C SER A 87 -10.51 -1.14 -1.33
N GLU A 88 -9.61 -1.57 -0.45
CA GLU A 88 -9.88 -1.80 0.97
C GLU A 88 -9.42 -0.65 1.89
N TRP A 89 -8.87 0.45 1.36
CA TRP A 89 -8.32 1.55 2.18
C TRP A 89 -9.30 2.18 3.18
N ARG A 90 -10.62 2.07 2.95
CA ARG A 90 -11.68 2.57 3.86
C ARG A 90 -11.95 1.66 5.05
N THR A 91 -11.25 0.54 5.17
CA THR A 91 -11.53 -0.47 6.20
C THR A 91 -10.59 -0.34 7.40
N THR A 92 -11.03 -0.84 8.55
CA THR A 92 -10.15 -1.00 9.73
C THR A 92 -9.05 -2.03 9.47
N ALA A 93 -9.33 -3.03 8.63
CA ALA A 93 -8.38 -4.03 8.16
C ALA A 93 -7.16 -3.41 7.47
N PHE A 94 -7.37 -2.40 6.62
CA PHE A 94 -6.27 -1.65 6.01
C PHE A 94 -5.33 -1.05 7.06
N ALA A 95 -5.87 -0.33 8.05
CA ALA A 95 -5.06 0.26 9.10
C ALA A 95 -4.29 -0.79 9.92
N ASN A 96 -4.92 -1.93 10.21
CA ASN A 96 -4.25 -3.03 10.91
C ASN A 96 -3.14 -3.67 10.06
N ALA A 97 -3.36 -3.86 8.75
CA ALA A 97 -2.35 -4.40 7.85
C ALA A 97 -1.13 -3.46 7.71
N VAL A 98 -1.38 -2.15 7.69
CA VAL A 98 -0.30 -1.14 7.73
C VAL A 98 0.47 -1.19 9.05
N ARG A 99 -0.21 -1.37 10.19
CA ARG A 99 0.48 -1.58 11.48
C ARG A 99 1.40 -2.79 11.41
N GLU A 100 0.87 -3.93 10.97
CA GLU A 100 1.64 -5.19 10.83
C GLU A 100 2.87 -5.01 9.94
N LEU A 101 2.71 -4.32 8.81
CA LEU A 101 3.78 -4.03 7.86
C LEU A 101 4.90 -3.15 8.45
N TRP A 102 4.59 -2.25 9.39
CA TRP A 102 5.61 -1.40 10.02
C TRP A 102 6.21 -1.97 11.31
N GLU A 103 5.49 -2.84 12.02
CA GLU A 103 5.96 -3.40 13.30
C GLU A 103 6.67 -4.74 13.16
N ASN A 104 6.18 -5.62 12.27
CA ASN A 104 6.55 -7.04 12.26
C ASN A 104 7.12 -7.51 10.92
N ALA A 105 6.82 -6.82 9.82
CA ALA A 105 7.30 -7.22 8.51
C ALA A 105 8.78 -6.87 8.29
N PRO A 106 9.52 -7.67 7.52
CA PRO A 106 10.89 -7.39 7.12
C PRO A 106 11.06 -5.98 6.52
N GLU A 107 12.13 -5.27 6.92
CA GLU A 107 12.41 -3.87 6.50
C GLU A 107 12.68 -3.69 4.98
N GLY A 108 12.57 -4.76 4.18
CA GLY A 108 12.97 -4.81 2.78
C GLY A 108 11.94 -4.32 1.76
N ASP A 109 10.64 -4.44 2.01
CA ASP A 109 9.65 -4.19 0.96
C ASP A 109 9.19 -2.73 0.87
N ARG A 110 10.04 -1.95 0.21
CA ARG A 110 9.74 -0.57 -0.18
C ARG A 110 8.52 -0.48 -1.11
N LYS A 111 8.17 -1.52 -1.87
CA LYS A 111 7.04 -1.48 -2.82
C LYS A 111 5.71 -1.48 -2.07
N MET A 112 5.52 -2.38 -1.08
CA MET A 112 4.34 -2.34 -0.22
C MET A 112 4.25 -1.01 0.55
N GLN A 113 5.36 -0.57 1.18
CA GLN A 113 5.38 0.69 1.93
C GLN A 113 5.04 1.89 1.05
N ASN A 114 5.64 1.99 -0.14
CA ASN A 114 5.35 3.06 -1.09
C ASN A 114 3.88 3.05 -1.53
N LYS A 115 3.30 1.87 -1.79
CA LYS A 115 1.88 1.74 -2.14
C LYS A 115 0.98 2.19 -1.00
N VAL A 116 1.27 1.82 0.24
CA VAL A 116 0.53 2.32 1.41
C VAL A 116 0.57 3.84 1.48
N LEU A 117 1.76 4.44 1.34
CA LEU A 117 1.91 5.90 1.39
C LEU A 117 1.19 6.59 0.23
N GLU A 118 1.21 6.01 -0.96
CA GLU A 118 0.49 6.49 -2.13
C GLU A 118 -1.02 6.50 -1.89
N VAL A 119 -1.60 5.36 -1.52
CA VAL A 119 -3.05 5.18 -1.27
C VAL A 119 -3.49 6.08 -0.11
N SER A 120 -2.74 6.06 0.99
CA SER A 120 -3.05 6.86 2.17
C SER A 120 -3.03 8.35 1.86
N SER A 121 -2.00 8.84 1.15
CA SER A 121 -1.91 10.26 0.79
C SER A 121 -2.98 10.67 -0.24
N ALA A 122 -3.37 9.78 -1.15
CA ALA A 122 -4.46 10.02 -2.09
C ALA A 122 -5.82 10.17 -1.38
N HIS A 123 -6.01 9.44 -0.29
CA HIS A 123 -7.26 9.40 0.47
C HIS A 123 -7.18 10.08 1.84
N ALA A 124 -6.17 10.92 2.06
CA ALA A 124 -5.86 11.53 3.35
C ALA A 124 -7.07 12.28 3.95
N ASN A 125 -7.81 13.04 3.13
CA ASN A 125 -8.99 13.77 3.61
C ASN A 125 -10.06 12.83 4.20
N GLY A 126 -10.29 11.68 3.56
CA GLY A 126 -11.24 10.68 4.04
C GLY A 126 -10.74 9.98 5.29
N LEU A 127 -9.51 9.46 5.25
CA LEU A 127 -8.89 8.74 6.37
C LEU A 127 -8.76 9.59 7.64
N LEU A 128 -8.52 10.90 7.51
CA LEU A 128 -8.31 11.79 8.65
C LEU A 128 -9.59 12.44 9.20
N LYS A 129 -10.69 12.47 8.46
CA LYS A 129 -11.92 13.18 8.88
C LYS A 129 -13.13 12.28 9.07
N GLU A 130 -13.25 11.23 8.26
CA GLU A 130 -14.44 10.37 8.28
C GLU A 130 -14.36 9.34 9.42
N ASP A 131 -15.50 8.81 9.82
CA ASP A 131 -15.62 7.89 10.95
C ASP A 131 -14.86 6.57 10.73
N TYR A 132 -14.91 6.01 9.52
CA TYR A 132 -14.19 4.78 9.17
C TYR A 132 -12.67 4.91 9.33
N GLY A 133 -12.14 6.14 9.32
CA GLY A 133 -10.72 6.43 9.48
C GLY A 133 -10.20 6.37 10.92
N GLN A 134 -11.04 6.06 11.91
CA GLN A 134 -10.63 6.08 13.32
C GLN A 134 -9.41 5.18 13.61
N ALA A 135 -9.39 3.96 13.07
CA ALA A 135 -8.27 3.04 13.25
C ALA A 135 -6.98 3.58 12.59
N PHE A 136 -7.11 4.17 11.41
CA PHE A 136 -5.99 4.78 10.69
C PHE A 136 -5.41 5.99 11.46
N ARG A 137 -6.26 6.83 12.06
CA ARG A 137 -5.79 7.95 12.90
C ARG A 137 -5.01 7.48 14.13
N LYS A 138 -5.45 6.40 14.77
CA LYS A 138 -4.69 5.78 15.89
C LYS A 138 -3.34 5.29 15.42
N LEU A 139 -3.29 4.56 14.31
CA LEU A 139 -2.06 4.11 13.67
C LEU A 139 -1.07 5.26 13.43
N VAL A 140 -1.52 6.37 12.83
CA VAL A 140 -0.67 7.55 12.57
C VAL A 140 -0.10 8.15 13.88
N ALA A 141 -0.88 8.12 14.96
CA ALA A 141 -0.45 8.63 16.26
C ALA A 141 0.50 7.66 17.01
N GLU A 142 0.29 6.35 16.87
CA GLU A 142 1.03 5.31 17.58
C GLU A 142 2.36 4.97 16.89
N ILE A 143 2.39 4.89 15.56
CA ILE A 143 3.59 4.54 14.79
C ILE A 143 4.22 5.82 14.23
N THR A 144 5.18 6.38 14.97
CA THR A 144 5.84 7.65 14.62
C THR A 144 6.52 7.62 13.24
N LEU A 145 7.16 6.49 12.89
CA LEU A 145 7.86 6.36 11.61
C LEU A 145 6.86 6.44 10.44
N PHE A 146 5.77 5.67 10.51
CA PHE A 146 4.70 5.70 9.53
C PHE A 146 4.05 7.09 9.46
N GLY A 147 3.68 7.67 10.61
CA GLY A 147 3.05 9.00 10.66
C GLY A 147 3.90 10.08 10.00
N THR A 148 5.21 10.07 10.22
CA THR A 148 6.17 10.99 9.60
C THR A 148 6.22 10.81 8.08
N GLN A 149 6.35 9.57 7.61
CA GLN A 149 6.40 9.26 6.18
C GLN A 149 5.07 9.60 5.48
N PHE A 150 3.93 9.31 6.11
CA PHE A 150 2.60 9.67 5.62
C PHE A 150 2.42 11.18 5.50
N GLN A 151 2.86 11.94 6.50
CA GLN A 151 2.81 13.40 6.45
C GLN A 151 3.66 13.96 5.31
N LEU A 152 4.89 13.47 5.14
CA LEU A 152 5.78 13.86 4.03
C LEU A 152 5.17 13.50 2.67
N ALA A 153 4.60 12.30 2.52
CA ALA A 153 3.92 11.88 1.30
C ALA A 153 2.74 12.80 0.96
N THR A 154 1.94 13.18 1.97
CA THR A 154 0.79 14.09 1.80
C THR A 154 1.22 15.50 1.42
N LEU A 155 2.28 16.03 2.04
CA LEU A 155 2.86 17.33 1.69
C LEU A 155 3.43 17.34 0.27
N ASN A 156 4.21 16.31 -0.08
CA ASN A 156 4.77 16.16 -1.42
C ASN A 156 3.67 16.04 -2.48
N ARG A 157 2.60 15.30 -2.19
CA ARG A 157 1.44 15.21 -3.09
C ARG A 157 0.78 16.57 -3.30
N THR A 158 0.57 17.33 -2.23
CA THR A 158 -0.01 18.68 -2.29
C THR A 158 0.90 19.63 -3.06
N ARG A 159 2.20 19.61 -2.77
CA ARG A 159 3.22 20.40 -3.50
C ARG A 159 3.26 20.04 -4.98
N ASN A 160 3.24 18.76 -5.32
CA ASN A 160 3.23 18.31 -6.71
C ASN A 160 1.95 18.75 -7.43
N PHE A 161 0.80 18.71 -6.75
CA PHE A 161 -0.44 19.24 -7.30
C PHE A 161 -0.34 20.76 -7.58
N LEU A 162 0.12 21.54 -6.60
CA LEU A 162 0.25 22.99 -6.73
C LEU A 162 1.30 23.40 -7.77
N THR A 163 2.41 22.68 -7.88
CA THR A 163 3.45 22.99 -8.88
C THR A 163 3.04 22.59 -10.29
N ALA A 164 2.25 21.52 -10.46
CA ALA A 164 1.78 21.04 -11.75
C ALA A 164 0.58 21.83 -12.30
N HIS A 165 -0.20 22.49 -11.44
CA HIS A 165 -1.38 23.25 -11.82
C HIS A 165 -1.16 24.75 -11.68
N SER A 166 -1.79 25.54 -12.52
CA SER A 166 -1.98 26.96 -12.25
C SER A 166 -3.46 27.28 -12.13
N THR A 167 -3.78 28.32 -11.38
CA THR A 167 -5.13 28.86 -11.33
C THR A 167 -5.32 29.84 -12.46
N TYR A 168 -6.40 29.66 -13.22
CA TYR A 168 -6.79 30.50 -14.33
C TYR A 168 -8.10 31.20 -14.03
N ARG A 169 -8.22 32.45 -14.46
CA ARG A 169 -9.48 33.19 -14.48
C ARG A 169 -9.96 33.33 -15.92
N CYS A 170 -11.19 32.88 -16.19
CA CYS A 170 -11.81 33.03 -17.49
C CYS A 170 -12.31 34.47 -17.70
N LYS A 171 -11.91 35.12 -18.79
CA LYS A 171 -12.36 36.48 -19.12
C LYS A 171 -13.84 36.55 -19.52
N SER A 172 -14.46 35.44 -19.95
CA SER A 172 -15.85 35.43 -20.39
C SER A 172 -16.86 35.21 -19.26
N CYS A 173 -16.59 34.29 -18.33
CA CYS A 173 -17.50 33.99 -17.21
C CYS A 173 -16.98 34.44 -15.85
N ASN A 174 -15.76 35.01 -15.78
CA ASN A 174 -15.07 35.46 -14.57
C ASN A 174 -14.88 34.38 -13.49
N ARG A 175 -15.12 33.11 -13.82
CA ARG A 175 -14.88 31.98 -12.90
C ARG A 175 -13.41 31.59 -12.89
N GLN A 176 -12.95 31.20 -11.71
CA GLN A 176 -11.62 30.64 -11.53
C GLN A 176 -11.68 29.11 -11.65
N PHE A 177 -10.63 28.52 -12.20
CA PHE A 177 -10.44 27.08 -12.23
C PHE A 177 -8.94 26.76 -12.26
N SER A 178 -8.55 25.60 -11.75
CA SER A 178 -7.17 25.13 -11.81
C SER A 178 -7.03 24.15 -12.97
N ALA A 179 -5.95 24.27 -13.74
CA ALA A 179 -5.64 23.36 -14.84
C ALA A 179 -4.13 23.06 -14.88
N LEU A 180 -3.77 21.92 -15.47
CA LEU A 180 -2.38 21.52 -15.65
C LEU A 180 -1.62 22.52 -16.51
N LYS A 181 -0.41 22.88 -16.06
CA LYS A 181 0.53 23.69 -16.83
C LYS A 181 0.86 22.94 -18.13
N GLY A 182 0.68 23.59 -19.28
CA GLY A 182 1.11 23.09 -20.60
C GLY A 182 0.09 22.27 -21.41
N GLN A 183 -1.09 21.95 -20.86
CA GLN A 183 -2.18 21.34 -21.65
C GLN A 183 -3.16 22.38 -22.19
N GLY A 184 -3.91 22.02 -23.25
CA GLY A 184 -4.94 22.87 -23.87
C GLY A 184 -5.92 23.42 -22.84
N ARG A 185 -5.92 24.73 -22.63
CA ARG A 185 -6.60 25.38 -21.50
C ARG A 185 -7.98 25.85 -21.94
N VAL A 186 -9.01 25.04 -21.70
CA VAL A 186 -10.43 25.40 -21.95
C VAL A 186 -11.13 25.63 -20.63
N CYS A 187 -11.93 26.69 -20.53
CA CYS A 187 -12.73 26.94 -19.33
C CYS A 187 -13.83 25.87 -19.22
N PRO A 188 -13.92 25.11 -18.11
CA PRO A 188 -14.90 24.03 -17.95
C PRO A 188 -16.34 24.54 -17.76
N TYR A 189 -16.53 25.85 -17.55
CA TYR A 189 -17.83 26.45 -17.23
C TYR A 189 -18.47 27.21 -18.38
N CYS A 190 -17.72 27.52 -19.44
CA CYS A 190 -18.28 28.17 -20.62
C CYS A 190 -17.78 27.45 -21.87
N THR A 191 -18.72 26.88 -22.63
CA THR A 191 -18.50 26.20 -23.91
C THR A 191 -18.23 27.16 -25.07
N LEU A 192 -18.01 28.44 -24.79
CA LEU A 192 -17.82 29.50 -25.80
C LEU A 192 -16.42 29.43 -26.39
N ASP A 193 -16.35 28.70 -27.51
CA ASP A 193 -15.38 28.72 -28.59
C ASP A 193 -13.88 28.68 -28.24
N ASN A 194 -13.27 27.70 -28.90
CA ASN A 194 -11.89 27.27 -29.12
C ASN A 194 -10.82 28.36 -29.36
N THR A 195 -10.99 29.57 -28.84
CA THR A 195 -10.08 30.69 -29.06
C THR A 195 -9.06 30.76 -27.93
N TYR A 196 -7.82 30.47 -28.32
CA TYR A 196 -6.60 30.87 -27.63
C TYR A 196 -6.74 32.30 -27.07
N ASN A 197 -6.32 32.52 -25.81
CA ASN A 197 -6.11 33.82 -25.12
C ASN A 197 -7.25 34.46 -24.28
N LYS A 198 -8.26 33.72 -23.81
CA LYS A 198 -9.23 34.25 -22.82
C LYS A 198 -8.97 33.89 -21.36
N LEU A 199 -7.82 33.31 -21.04
CA LEU A 199 -7.45 32.95 -19.67
C LEU A 199 -6.35 33.87 -19.16
N VAL A 200 -6.46 34.29 -17.89
CA VAL A 200 -5.38 34.95 -17.17
C VAL A 200 -4.85 33.95 -16.15
N GLU A 201 -3.56 33.62 -16.25
CA GLU A 201 -2.85 32.87 -15.21
C GLU A 201 -2.72 33.74 -13.98
N MET A 202 -3.13 33.23 -12.82
CA MET A 202 -2.94 33.91 -11.54
C MET A 202 -1.63 33.43 -10.92
N ASP A 203 -0.73 34.37 -10.63
CA ASP A 203 0.53 34.06 -9.93
C ASP A 203 0.25 33.46 -8.54
N GLU A 204 1.04 32.45 -8.19
CA GLU A 204 0.91 31.64 -6.98
C GLU A 204 0.96 32.52 -5.72
N ILE A 205 -0.06 32.40 -4.87
CA ILE A 205 0.07 32.79 -3.46
C ILE A 205 1.08 31.81 -2.86
N ILE A 206 2.29 32.31 -2.59
CA ILE A 206 3.31 31.59 -1.84
C ILE A 206 2.71 31.27 -0.46
N LEU A 207 2.31 30.03 -0.24
CA LEU A 207 2.06 29.49 1.09
C LEU A 207 3.44 29.31 1.75
N LEU A 208 3.86 30.32 2.50
CA LEU A 208 4.93 30.26 3.50
C LEU A 208 4.47 29.41 4.69
#